data_AF-A0A661ER83-F1
#
_entry.id   AF-A0A661ER83-F1
#
_cell.length_a   1.000
_cell.length_b   1.000
_cell.length_c   1.000
_cell.angle_alpha   90.00
_cell.angle_beta   90.00
_cell.angle_gamma   90.00
#
_symmetry.space_group_name_H-M   'P 1'
#
loop_
_entity.id
_entity.type
_entity.pdbx_description
1 polymer ?
#
loop_
_entity_poly.entity_id
_entity_poly.type
_entity_poly.pdbx_seq_one_letter_code
_entity_poly.pdbx_strand_id
1 'polypeptide(L)'
;MRKLIHSSLDVAWRTLGNLKTPATLVKKDINEFDFGNSEVDEGSPKSLKINIVVLKTSFYNEIHTKKVLLKQRGLGSIDGYDKMLFENEEWSVSPIIKGDDGYTKYLRLTRRGL
;
A
#
# COMPACT_ATOMS: atom_id res chain seq x y z
N MET A 1 -26.33 -10.16 5.08
CA MET A 1 -25.07 -10.48 5.81
C MET A 1 -23.87 -9.61 5.44
N ARG A 2 -23.53 -9.37 4.15
CA ARG A 2 -22.34 -8.56 3.76
C ARG A 2 -22.27 -7.16 4.41
N LYS A 3 -23.41 -6.49 4.63
CA LYS A 3 -23.45 -5.17 5.31
C LYS A 3 -22.94 -5.19 6.76
N LEU A 4 -23.23 -6.25 7.53
CA LEU A 4 -22.83 -6.35 8.94
C LEU A 4 -21.31 -6.55 9.08
N ILE A 5 -20.74 -7.42 8.24
CA ILE A 5 -19.30 -7.70 8.22
C ILE A 5 -18.52 -6.42 7.89
N HIS A 6 -18.97 -5.69 6.87
CA HIS A 6 -18.33 -4.42 6.48
C HIS A 6 -18.40 -3.35 7.59
N SER A 7 -19.53 -3.22 8.29
CA SER A 7 -19.63 -2.26 9.40
C SER A 7 -18.69 -2.63 10.56
N SER A 8 -18.55 -3.92 10.87
CA SER A 8 -17.63 -4.37 11.92
C SER A 8 -16.16 -4.13 11.56
N LEU A 9 -15.78 -4.37 10.30
CA LEU A 9 -14.44 -4.08 9.80
C LEU A 9 -14.15 -2.57 9.72
N ASP A 10 -15.15 -1.75 9.39
CA ASP A 10 -15.04 -0.29 9.41
C ASP A 10 -14.80 0.23 10.84
N VAL A 11 -15.49 -0.35 11.83
CA VAL A 11 -15.24 -0.07 13.26
C VAL A 11 -13.83 -0.52 13.66
N ALA A 12 -13.43 -1.75 13.34
CA ALA A 12 -12.08 -2.25 13.65
C ALA A 12 -10.98 -1.34 13.07
N TRP A 13 -11.12 -0.91 11.81
CA TRP A 13 -10.18 0.01 11.16
C TRP A 13 -10.15 1.41 11.81
N ARG A 14 -11.30 1.88 12.30
CA ARG A 14 -11.37 3.13 13.07
C ARG A 14 -10.64 2.99 14.41
N THR A 15 -10.85 1.88 15.11
CA THR A 15 -10.23 1.56 16.42
C THR A 15 -8.71 1.50 16.37
N LEU A 16 -8.11 1.17 15.22
CA LEU A 16 -6.64 1.23 15.05
C LEU A 16 -6.07 2.63 15.35
N GLY A 17 -6.89 3.69 15.29
CA GLY A 17 -6.58 5.00 15.88
C GLY A 17 -5.18 5.52 15.53
N ASN A 18 -4.35 5.67 16.57
CA ASN A 18 -2.98 6.21 16.50
C ASN A 18 -1.96 5.27 15.83
N LEU A 19 -2.31 4.00 15.58
CA LEU A 19 -1.44 3.07 14.85
C LEU A 19 -1.45 3.33 13.33
N LYS A 20 -2.36 4.19 12.87
CA LYS A 20 -2.45 4.57 11.46
C LYS A 20 -1.48 5.72 11.17
N THR A 21 -0.63 5.50 10.19
CA THR A 21 0.29 6.50 9.66
C THR A 21 -0.23 6.99 8.31
N PRO A 22 -0.28 8.31 8.07
CA PRO A 22 -0.60 8.83 6.74
C PRO A 22 0.54 8.49 5.76
N ALA A 23 0.17 8.04 4.57
CA ALA A 23 1.10 7.72 3.51
C ALA A 23 0.55 8.17 2.15
N THR A 24 1.45 8.31 1.17
CA THR A 24 1.08 8.61 -0.21
C THR A 24 1.65 7.53 -1.11
N LEU A 25 0.78 6.79 -1.80
CA LEU A 25 1.18 5.93 -2.91
C LEU A 25 1.44 6.80 -4.14
N VAL A 26 2.50 6.50 -4.88
CA VAL A 26 2.88 7.19 -6.11
C VAL A 26 2.83 6.18 -7.26
N LYS A 27 2.14 6.59 -8.34
CA LYS A 27 1.91 5.76 -9.53
C LYS A 27 3.25 5.54 -10.24
N LYS A 28 3.42 4.33 -10.77
CA LYS A 28 4.58 3.99 -11.60
C LYS A 28 4.71 4.97 -12.77
N ASP A 29 5.92 5.45 -13.02
CA ASP A 29 6.17 6.32 -14.16
C ASP A 29 6.18 5.47 -15.44
N ILE A 30 5.31 5.81 -16.40
CA ILE A 30 5.05 5.02 -17.62
C ILE A 30 6.24 5.10 -18.60
N ASN A 31 7.21 5.97 -18.31
CA ASN A 31 8.42 6.15 -19.12
C ASN A 31 9.50 5.09 -18.86
N GLU A 32 9.36 4.25 -17.82
CA GLU A 32 10.22 3.08 -17.63
C GLU A 32 9.58 1.87 -18.32
N PHE A 33 10.18 1.46 -19.43
CA PHE A 33 9.81 0.27 -20.19
C PHE A 33 9.71 -0.96 -19.27
N ASP A 34 8.50 -1.52 -19.11
CA ASP A 34 8.22 -2.73 -18.35
C ASP A 34 7.66 -3.80 -19.28
N PHE A 35 8.27 -4.99 -19.29
CA PHE A 35 7.80 -6.14 -20.06
C PHE A 35 6.58 -6.83 -19.41
N GLY A 36 6.15 -6.39 -18.21
CA GLY A 36 4.94 -6.86 -17.56
C GLY A 36 3.71 -6.01 -17.93
N ASN A 37 2.61 -6.67 -18.32
CA ASN A 37 1.29 -6.10 -18.64
C ASN A 37 0.58 -5.43 -17.44
N SER A 38 1.27 -4.60 -16.67
CA SER A 38 0.64 -3.77 -15.64
C SER A 38 0.21 -2.46 -16.29
N GLU A 39 -0.83 -2.52 -17.12
CA GLU A 39 -1.49 -1.33 -17.63
C GLU A 39 -2.10 -0.59 -16.42
N VAL A 40 -1.45 0.49 -16.00
CA VAL A 40 -2.02 1.34 -14.97
C VAL A 40 -3.07 2.21 -15.63
N ASP A 41 -4.33 1.85 -15.41
CA ASP A 41 -5.52 2.54 -15.90
C ASP A 41 -5.29 4.06 -16.01
N GLU A 42 -5.42 4.63 -17.22
CA GLU A 42 -5.05 6.02 -17.53
C GLU A 42 -5.81 7.01 -16.64
N GLY A 43 -7.00 6.64 -16.16
CA GLY A 43 -7.82 7.42 -15.25
C GLY A 43 -7.39 7.41 -13.77
N SER A 44 -6.42 6.58 -13.37
CA SER A 44 -5.97 6.51 -11.97
C SER A 44 -5.08 7.69 -11.58
N PRO A 45 -5.24 8.27 -10.36
CA PRO A 45 -4.50 9.46 -9.96
C PRO A 45 -3.01 9.16 -9.80
N LYS A 46 -2.15 10.13 -10.18
CA LYS A 46 -0.68 10.03 -10.05
C LYS A 46 -0.22 9.77 -8.62
N SER A 47 -0.98 10.23 -7.64
CA SER A 47 -0.73 9.97 -6.23
C SER A 47 -2.03 9.71 -5.49
N LEU A 48 -1.97 8.82 -4.50
CA LEU A 48 -3.11 8.41 -3.69
C LEU A 48 -2.76 8.52 -2.21
N LYS A 49 -3.45 9.43 -1.51
CA LYS A 49 -3.31 9.59 -0.05
C LYS A 49 -4.07 8.47 0.66
N ILE A 50 -3.38 7.74 1.53
CA ILE A 50 -3.93 6.61 2.27
C ILE A 50 -3.49 6.66 3.73
N ASN A 51 -4.11 5.82 4.54
CA ASN A 51 -3.61 5.50 5.88
C ASN A 51 -3.13 4.04 5.88
N ILE A 52 -1.97 3.82 6.47
CA ILE A 52 -1.37 2.49 6.61
C ILE A 52 -1.16 2.15 8.09
N VAL A 53 -1.03 0.87 8.39
CA VAL A 53 -0.54 0.39 9.69
C VAL A 53 0.72 -0.41 9.45
N VAL A 54 1.83 -0.02 10.10
CA VAL A 54 3.08 -0.77 10.04
C VAL A 54 2.98 -1.97 10.96
N LEU A 55 3.03 -3.18 10.39
CA LEU A 55 2.90 -4.42 11.14
C LEU A 55 4.24 -5.00 11.57
N LYS A 56 5.26 -4.84 10.71
CA LYS A 56 6.59 -5.39 10.95
C LYS A 56 7.63 -4.55 10.23
N THR A 57 8.73 -4.28 10.92
CA THR A 57 9.95 -3.71 10.34
C THR A 57 11.04 -4.76 10.41
N SER A 58 11.89 -4.84 9.40
CA SER A 58 13.01 -5.78 9.33
C SER A 58 14.18 -5.14 8.60
N PHE A 59 15.40 -5.49 8.99
CA PHE A 59 16.62 -4.98 8.40
C PHE A 59 17.59 -6.14 8.19
N TYR A 60 18.11 -6.28 6.98
CA TYR A 60 19.07 -7.34 6.63
C TYR A 60 19.92 -6.90 5.43
N ASN A 61 21.24 -7.04 5.53
CA ASN A 61 22.20 -6.68 4.47
C ASN A 61 21.89 -5.31 3.83
N GLU A 62 21.82 -4.25 4.65
CA GLU A 62 21.53 -2.87 4.22
C GLU A 62 20.12 -2.67 3.63
N ILE A 63 19.30 -3.71 3.54
CA ILE A 63 17.93 -3.62 3.03
C ILE A 63 16.97 -3.48 4.21
N HIS A 64 16.27 -2.35 4.25
CA HIS A 64 15.15 -2.11 5.13
C HIS A 64 13.87 -2.62 4.48
N THR A 65 13.09 -3.41 5.21
CA THR A 65 11.78 -3.90 4.77
C THR A 65 10.72 -3.55 5.80
N LYS A 66 9.57 -3.04 5.35
CA LYS A 66 8.37 -2.86 6.18
C LYS A 66 7.22 -3.70 5.60
N LYS A 67 6.44 -4.36 6.45
CA LYS A 67 5.14 -4.92 6.09
C LYS A 67 4.06 -3.99 6.59
N VAL A 68 3.20 -3.53 5.69
CA VAL A 68 2.15 -2.57 6.01
C VAL A 68 0.78 -3.09 5.61
N LEU A 69 -0.24 -2.70 6.36
CA LEU A 69 -1.64 -2.97 6.10
C LEU A 69 -2.33 -1.69 5.67
N LEU A 70 -3.12 -1.74 4.61
CA LEU A 70 -3.99 -0.64 4.20
C LEU A 70 -5.43 -1.12 4.01
N LYS A 71 -6.37 -0.19 4.10
CA LYS A 71 -7.77 -0.41 3.73
C LYS A 71 -7.93 -0.19 2.23
N GLN A 72 -8.20 -1.25 1.47
CA GLN A 72 -8.37 -1.21 0.00
C GLN A 72 -9.76 -0.71 -0.41
N ARG A 73 -10.78 -0.93 0.43
CA ARG A 73 -12.16 -0.59 0.08
C ARG A 73 -12.30 0.90 -0.28
N GLY A 74 -12.69 1.17 -1.52
CA GLY A 74 -12.88 2.52 -2.06
C GLY A 74 -11.64 3.14 -2.71
N LEU A 75 -10.51 2.43 -2.74
CA LEU A 75 -9.26 2.91 -3.37
C LEU A 75 -9.08 2.47 -4.84
N GLY A 76 -9.91 1.55 -5.34
CA GLY A 76 -9.71 0.97 -6.67
C GLY A 76 -8.52 0.01 -6.72
N SER A 77 -7.98 -0.23 -7.91
CA SER A 77 -6.75 -1.02 -8.05
C SER A 77 -5.55 -0.21 -7.59
N ILE A 78 -4.68 -0.86 -6.80
CA ILE A 78 -3.43 -0.26 -6.32
C ILE A 78 -2.18 -0.89 -6.96
N ASP A 79 -2.37 -1.80 -7.93
CA ASP A 79 -1.26 -2.56 -8.52
C ASP A 79 -0.35 -1.70 -9.41
N GLY A 80 -0.85 -0.54 -9.85
CA GLY A 80 -0.08 0.44 -10.63
C GLY A 80 0.73 1.45 -9.81
N TYR A 81 0.81 1.27 -8.50
CA TYR A 81 1.63 2.10 -7.60
C TYR A 81 2.86 1.32 -7.15
N ASP A 82 4.04 1.86 -7.37
CA ASP A 82 5.33 1.20 -7.12
C ASP A 82 6.14 1.89 -6.00
N LYS A 83 5.71 3.06 -5.55
CA LYS A 83 6.36 3.85 -4.51
C LYS A 83 5.38 4.28 -3.43
N MET A 84 5.88 4.39 -2.20
CA MET A 84 5.14 4.90 -1.05
C MET A 84 5.98 5.91 -0.28
N LEU A 85 5.38 7.06 0.01
CA LEU A 85 5.97 8.14 0.81
C LEU A 85 5.29 8.20 2.18
N PHE A 86 6.06 8.07 3.24
CA PHE A 86 5.61 8.29 4.62
C PHE A 86 6.81 8.54 5.54
N GLU A 87 6.62 9.25 6.66
CA GLU A 87 7.71 9.59 7.60
C GLU A 87 8.89 10.33 6.95
N ASN A 88 8.64 11.10 5.88
CA ASN A 88 9.65 11.75 5.03
C ASN A 88 10.63 10.78 4.32
N GLU A 89 10.21 9.53 4.14
CA GLU A 89 10.99 8.50 3.48
C GLU A 89 10.26 7.98 2.23
N GLU A 90 11.04 7.68 1.18
CA GLU A 90 10.56 6.96 0.00
C GLU A 90 10.84 5.46 0.14
N TRP A 91 9.82 4.66 -0.13
CA TRP A 91 9.85 3.21 -0.06
C TRP A 91 9.36 2.60 -1.36
N SER A 92 10.07 1.60 -1.90
CA SER A 92 9.61 0.83 -3.05
C SER A 92 8.58 -0.21 -2.61
N VAL A 93 7.44 -0.25 -3.28
CA VAL A 93 6.38 -1.23 -3.08
C VAL A 93 6.74 -2.48 -3.88
N SER A 94 6.93 -3.60 -3.21
CA SER A 94 7.12 -4.89 -3.89
C SER A 94 5.83 -5.30 -4.59
N PRO A 95 5.91 -6.11 -5.68
CA PRO A 95 4.74 -6.66 -6.34
C PRO A 95 3.80 -7.29 -5.32
N ILE A 96 2.51 -6.97 -5.41
CA ILE A 96 1.57 -7.30 -4.36
C ILE A 96 1.19 -8.77 -4.48
N ILE A 97 1.88 -9.62 -3.72
CA ILE A 97 1.60 -11.06 -3.71
C ILE A 97 0.30 -11.30 -2.94
N LYS A 98 -0.77 -11.61 -3.70
CA LYS A 98 -2.06 -12.18 -3.29
C LYS A 98 -2.40 -12.12 -1.79
N GLY A 99 -3.31 -11.21 -1.47
CA GLY A 99 -4.00 -11.12 -0.18
C GLY A 99 -5.23 -10.22 -0.27
N ASP A 100 -5.93 -10.25 -1.40
CA ASP A 100 -7.10 -9.42 -1.66
C ASP A 100 -8.34 -10.10 -1.07
N ASP A 101 -8.77 -9.65 0.11
CA ASP A 101 -10.08 -9.98 0.67
C ASP A 101 -11.15 -8.94 0.28
N GLY A 102 -10.81 -7.97 -0.58
CA GLY A 102 -11.64 -6.85 -1.01
C GLY A 102 -11.76 -5.71 0.01
N TYR A 103 -11.22 -5.88 1.22
CA TYR A 103 -11.34 -4.90 2.30
C TYR A 103 -9.99 -4.33 2.73
N THR A 104 -9.00 -5.18 2.94
CA THR A 104 -7.63 -4.85 3.35
C THR A 104 -6.59 -5.47 2.43
N LYS A 105 -5.44 -4.81 2.28
CA LYS A 105 -4.33 -5.30 1.46
C LYS A 105 -3.02 -5.16 2.23
N TYR A 106 -2.17 -6.17 2.12
CA TYR A 106 -0.82 -6.16 2.68
C TYR A 106 0.16 -5.72 1.60
N LEU A 107 1.04 -4.78 1.95
CA LEU A 107 2.15 -4.39 1.10
C LEU A 107 3.47 -4.68 1.79
N ARG A 108 4.44 -5.14 0.99
CA ARG A 108 5.84 -5.18 1.39
C ARG A 108 6.53 -3.96 0.80
N LEU A 109 7.13 -3.18 1.67
CA LEU A 109 7.89 -1.99 1.35
C LEU A 109 9.37 -2.29 1.54
N THR A 110 10.20 -1.83 0.61
CA THR A 110 11.65 -2.06 0.65
C THR A 110 12.39 -0.76 0.36
N ARG A 111 13.49 -0.52 1.07
CA ARG A 111 14.41 0.59 0.83
C ARG A 111 15.84 0.10 1.08
N ARG A 112 16.79 0.47 0.23
CA ARG A 112 18.22 0.29 0.55
C ARG A 112 18.67 1.41 1.48
N GLY A 113 19.34 1.05 2.57
CA GLY A 113 20.09 2.00 3.38
C GLY A 113 21.20 2.62 2.52
N LEU A 114 21.44 3.91 2.75
CA LEU A 114 22.67 4.58 2.32
C LEU A 114 23.80 4.23 3.29
#